data_AF-A0A6V7L324-F1
#
_entry.id   AF-A0A6V7L324-F1
#
_cell.length_a   1.000
_cell.length_b   1.000
_cell.length_c   1.000
_cell.angle_alpha   90.00
_cell.angle_beta   90.00
_cell.angle_gamma   90.00
#
_symmetry.space_group_name_H-M   'P 1'
#
loop_
_entity.id
_entity.type
_entity.pdbx_description
1 polymer ?
#
loop_
_entity_poly.entity_id
_entity_poly.type
_entity_poly.pdbx_seq_one_letter_code
_entity_poly.pdbx_strand_id
1 'polypeptide(L)' 'CVSASQCCSGMRCHSYAGRCQVIITAEELMAQREKILSKNKGKNRSQIGL' A
#
# COMPACT_ATOMS: atom_id res chain seq x y z
N CYS A 1 5.25 6.51 14.60
CA CYS A 1 4.94 7.89 14.24
C CYS A 1 3.71 8.35 15.03
N VAL A 2 3.75 9.57 15.57
CA VAL A 2 2.63 10.24 16.25
C VAL A 2 2.10 11.42 15.43
N SER A 3 2.96 12.00 14.59
CA SER A 3 2.63 13.06 13.63
C SER A 3 3.20 12.72 12.25
N ALA A 4 2.59 13.27 11.19
CA ALA A 4 3.03 13.09 9.81
C ALA A 4 4.46 13.58 9.57
N SER A 5 4.92 14.58 10.32
CA SER A 5 6.30 15.12 10.24
C SER A 5 7.38 14.12 10.68
N GLN A 6 7.00 13.02 11.33
CA GLN A 6 7.92 11.94 11.72
C GLN A 6 8.10 10.89 10.61
N CYS A 7 7.37 11.02 9.51
CA CYS A 7 7.46 10.12 8.36
C CYS A 7 8.18 10.81 7.20
N CYS A 8 8.82 10.02 6.34
CA CYS A 8 9.45 10.52 5.12
C CYS A 8 8.39 11.14 4.18
N SER A 9 8.84 12.04 3.30
CA SER A 9 7.99 12.66 2.29
C SER A 9 7.28 11.58 1.44
N GLY A 10 5.99 11.77 1.17
CA GLY A 10 5.15 10.80 0.45
C GLY A 10 4.58 9.66 1.32
N MET A 11 4.82 9.68 2.63
CA MET A 11 4.24 8.72 3.57
C MET A 11 3.23 9.40 4.50
N ARG A 12 2.20 8.66 4.91
CA ARG A 12 1.22 9.09 5.90
C ARG A 12 1.50 8.42 7.23
N CYS A 13 1.41 9.18 8.31
CA CYS A 13 1.44 8.58 9.63
C CYS A 13 0.11 7.90 9.96
N HIS A 14 0.15 6.61 10.27
CA HIS A 14 -0.98 5.86 10.82
C HIS A 14 -0.91 5.92 12.35
N SER A 15 -1.37 7.04 12.92
CA SER A 15 -1.22 7.36 14.35
C SER A 15 -1.74 6.27 15.28
N TYR A 16 -2.84 5.61 14.91
CA TYR A 16 -3.40 4.49 15.68
C TYR A 16 -2.49 3.26 15.75
N ALA A 17 -1.74 2.98 14.67
CA ALA A 17 -0.85 1.83 14.61
C ALA A 17 0.62 2.21 14.87
N GLY A 18 0.88 3.49 15.15
CA GLY A 18 2.22 4.00 15.39
C GLY A 18 3.20 3.84 14.23
N ARG A 19 2.75 3.61 12.98
CA ARG A 19 3.63 3.32 11.83
C ARG A 19 3.39 4.25 10.63
N CYS A 20 4.44 4.50 9.86
CA CYS A 20 4.34 5.23 8.59
C CYS A 20 3.83 4.28 7.49
N GLN A 21 2.83 4.71 6.74
CA GLN A 21 2.25 3.98 5.60
C GLN A 21 2.57 4.73 4.31
N VAL A 22 2.95 3.99 3.27
CA VAL A 22 3.16 4.56 1.93
C VAL A 22 1.80 4.99 1.36
N ILE A 23 1.70 6.24 0.91
CA ILE A 23 0.50 6.73 0.23
C ILE A 23 0.57 6.24 -1.20
N ILE A 24 -0.20 5.21 -1.54
CA ILE A 24 -0.36 4.78 -2.93
C ILE A 24 -1.40 5.70 -3.55
N THR A 25 -0.97 6.55 -4.50
CA THR A 25 -1.87 7.44 -5.24
C THR A 25 -2.80 6.62 -6.14
N ALA A 26 -3.94 7.20 -6.56
CA ALA A 26 -4.86 6.50 -7.47
C ALA A 26 -4.18 6.15 -8.81
N GLU A 27 -3.24 6.97 -9.26
CA GLU A 27 -2.42 6.73 -10.45
C GLU A 27 -1.47 5.55 -10.25
N GLU A 28 -0.73 5.49 -9.14
CA GLU A 28 0.08 4.31 -8.78
C GLU A 28 -0.79 3.04 -8.64
N LEU A 29 -1.99 3.17 -8.06
CA LEU A 29 -2.90 2.05 -7.88
C LEU A 29 -3.37 1.50 -9.24
N MET A 30 -3.62 2.35 -10.23
CA MET A 30 -4.00 1.94 -11.59
C MET A 30 -2.81 1.35 -12.37
N ALA A 31 -1.62 1.93 -12.24
CA ALA A 31 -0.40 1.37 -12.82
C ALA A 31 -0.03 -0.01 -12.22
N GLN A 32 -0.29 -0.22 -10.93
CA GLN A 32 -0.15 -1.52 -10.29
C GLN A 32 -1.24 -2.51 -10.75
N ARG A 33 -2.49 -2.06 -10.94
CA ARG A 33 -3.59 -2.91 -11.42
C ARG A 33 -3.29 -3.51 -12.80
N GLU A 34 -2.75 -2.73 -13.73
CA GLU A 34 -2.40 -3.23 -15.07
C GLU A 34 -1.36 -4.37 -15.01
N LYS A 35 -0.34 -4.23 -14.14
CA LYS A 35 0.69 -5.26 -13.94
C LYS A 35 0.16 -6.53 -13.25
N ILE A 36 -0.88 -6.43 -12.42
CA ILE A 36 -1.49 -7.58 -11.73
C ILE A 36 -2.42 -8.36 -12.67
N LEU A 37 -3.17 -7.67 -13.54
CA LEU A 37 -4.12 -8.31 -14.45
C LEU A 37 -3.45 -9.30 -15.42
N SER A 38 -2.25 -8.99 -15.92
CA SER A 38 -1.51 -9.90 -16.84
C SER A 38 -0.83 -11.10 -16.17
N LYS A 39 -0.63 -11.11 -14.84
CA LYS A 39 0.14 -12.18 -14.16
C LYS A 39 -0.74 -13.17 -13.36
N ASN A 40 -2.02 -12.87 -13.16
CA ASN A 40 -2.91 -13.64 -12.30
C ASN A 40 -3.95 -14.50 -13.03
N LYS A 41 -3.71 -14.89 -14.29
CA LYS A 41 -4.50 -15.94 -14.97
C LYS A 41 -4.22 -17.35 -14.38
N GLY A 42 -4.04 -17.47 -13.06
CA GLY A 42 -3.77 -18.74 -12.38
C GLY A 42 -3.32 -18.73 -10.91
N LYS A 43 -3.26 -17.59 -10.19
CA LYS A 43 -2.80 -17.62 -8.78
C LYS A 43 -3.84 -17.05 -7.83
N ASN A 44 -4.72 -17.92 -7.34
CA ASN A 44 -5.57 -17.71 -6.17
C ASN A 44 -4.68 -17.34 -4.98
N ARG A 45 -4.66 -16.05 -4.62
CA ARG A 45 -3.86 -15.55 -3.49
C ARG A 45 -4.74 -15.46 -2.25
N SER A 46 -5.21 -16.62 -1.78
CA SER A 46 -5.62 -16.82 -0.39
C SER A 46 -4.37 -16.78 0.48
N GLN A 47 -3.82 -15.60 0.74
CA GLN A 47 -2.76 -15.42 1.74
C GLN A 47 -2.79 -13.99 2.28
N ILE A 48 -3.83 -13.71 3.07
CA ILE A 48 -3.72 -12.78 4.19
C ILE A 48 -4.24 -13.62 5.36
N GLY A 49 -3.31 -14.34 6.00
CA GLY A 49 -3.62 -15.11 7.20
C GLY A 49 -4.14 -14.16 8.27
N LEU A 50 -5.31 -14.49 8.81
CA LEU A 50 -5.73 -14.06 10.15
C LEU A 50 -4.97 -14.89 11.18
#